data_AF-A0A5R8NWV9-F1
#
_entry.id   AF-A0A5R8NWV9-F1
#
_cell.length_a   1.000
_cell.length_b   1.000
_cell.length_c   1.000
_cell.angle_alpha   90.00
_cell.angle_beta   90.00
_cell.angle_gamma   90.00
#
_symmetry.space_group_name_H-M   'P 1'
#
loop_
_entity.id
_entity.type
_entity.pdbx_description
1 polymer ?
#
loop_
_entity_poly.entity_id
_entity_poly.type
_entity_poly.pdbx_seq_one_letter_code
_entity_poly.pdbx_strand_id
1 'polypeptide(L)'
;MSDSSVHITGGRVAAGNIGGSGNNGQINGPVDLSGGADTDQLASVLAELRSELARLRAQLGAAPDSAADVDDVLDELADPDPDIPAATTRWERLRRRIPEPLQNLDTIQQIVGLLEQVRGLAS
;
A
#
# COMPACT_ATOMS: atom_id res chain seq x y z
N MET A 1 -22.87 -2.14 -34.50
CA MET A 1 -22.59 -2.29 -33.07
C MET A 1 -21.76 -3.55 -32.95
N SER A 2 -20.49 -3.42 -32.62
CA SER A 2 -19.55 -4.54 -32.62
C SER A 2 -19.33 -5.00 -31.19
N ASP A 3 -19.96 -6.12 -30.80
CA ASP A 3 -19.65 -6.80 -29.54
C ASP A 3 -18.27 -7.44 -29.65
N SER A 4 -17.35 -6.97 -28.83
CA SER A 4 -15.99 -7.51 -28.74
C SER A 4 -15.90 -8.41 -27.52
N SER A 5 -16.36 -9.66 -27.65
CA SER A 5 -16.22 -10.67 -26.61
C SER A 5 -14.84 -11.32 -26.70
N VAL A 6 -14.06 -11.21 -25.63
CA VAL A 6 -12.76 -11.88 -25.49
C VAL A 6 -12.99 -13.19 -24.73
N HIS A 7 -12.69 -14.31 -25.38
CA HIS A 7 -12.80 -15.64 -24.79
C HIS A 7 -11.39 -16.22 -24.61
N ILE A 8 -10.98 -16.43 -23.36
CA ILE A 8 -9.69 -17.02 -23.00
C ILE A 8 -9.98 -18.35 -22.32
N THR A 9 -9.57 -19.45 -22.95
CA THR A 9 -9.71 -20.81 -22.38
C THR A 9 -8.33 -21.38 -22.13
N GLY A 10 -7.98 -21.56 -20.85
CA GLY A 10 -6.72 -22.19 -20.44
C GLY A 10 -5.49 -21.33 -20.69
N GLY A 11 -5.17 -20.44 -19.75
CA GLY A 11 -3.95 -19.65 -19.76
C GLY A 11 -3.85 -18.76 -18.53
N ARG A 12 -2.61 -18.53 -18.04
CA ARG A 12 -2.31 -17.58 -16.97
C ARG A 12 -2.41 -16.16 -17.54
N VAL A 13 -3.37 -15.37 -17.08
CA VAL A 13 -3.49 -13.97 -17.47
C VAL A 13 -2.58 -13.13 -16.57
N ALA A 14 -1.45 -12.66 -17.09
CA ALA A 14 -0.60 -11.70 -16.41
C ALA A 14 -1.00 -10.28 -16.89
N ALA A 15 -1.66 -9.52 -16.01
CA ALA A 15 -2.07 -8.13 -16.22
C ALA A 15 -2.93 -7.86 -17.47
N GLY A 16 -4.26 -7.95 -17.30
CA GLY A 16 -5.21 -7.37 -18.24
C GLY A 16 -6.03 -6.29 -17.55
N ASN A 17 -5.88 -5.02 -17.95
CA ASN A 17 -6.87 -3.99 -17.65
C ASN A 17 -8.17 -4.37 -18.37
N ILE A 18 -9.07 -5.11 -17.71
CA ILE A 18 -10.45 -5.30 -18.19
C ILE A 18 -11.25 -4.06 -17.76
N GLY A 19 -10.81 -2.91 -18.23
CA GLY A 19 -11.41 -1.61 -17.97
C GLY A 19 -12.14 -1.12 -19.21
N GLY A 20 -13.41 -1.50 -19.34
CA GLY A 20 -14.33 -0.98 -20.35
C GLY A 20 -15.75 -1.19 -19.88
N SER A 21 -16.41 -0.12 -19.43
CA SER A 21 -17.81 -0.10 -19.00
C SER A 21 -18.72 -0.62 -20.11
N GLY A 22 -19.00 -1.93 -20.10
CA GLY A 22 -19.79 -2.62 -21.12
C GLY A 22 -19.45 -4.10 -21.36
N ASN A 23 -18.32 -4.61 -20.86
CA ASN A 23 -17.93 -6.01 -21.12
C ASN A 23 -18.28 -6.95 -19.95
N ASN A 24 -19.13 -7.94 -20.18
CA ASN A 24 -19.51 -8.97 -19.21
C ASN A 24 -18.57 -10.17 -19.35
N GLY A 25 -17.38 -10.09 -18.74
CA GLY A 25 -16.40 -11.17 -18.76
C GLY A 25 -16.76 -12.29 -17.78
N GLN A 26 -17.03 -13.50 -18.28
CA GLN A 26 -17.27 -14.68 -17.44
C GLN A 26 -16.04 -15.59 -17.46
N ILE A 27 -15.35 -15.70 -16.31
CA ILE A 27 -14.22 -16.63 -16.13
C ILE A 27 -14.78 -17.95 -15.60
N ASN A 28 -14.59 -19.04 -16.35
CA ASN A 28 -14.97 -20.39 -15.92
C ASN A 28 -13.70 -21.23 -15.73
N GLY A 29 -13.25 -21.38 -14.48
CA GLY A 29 -12.11 -22.23 -14.09
C GLY A 29 -11.50 -21.78 -12.75
N PRO A 30 -10.75 -22.64 -12.04
CA PRO A 30 -10.04 -22.25 -10.83
C PRO A 30 -8.96 -21.22 -11.19
N VAL A 31 -9.14 -19.98 -10.75
CA VAL A 31 -8.13 -18.93 -10.89
C VAL A 31 -7.21 -19.01 -9.67
N ASP A 32 -5.93 -19.31 -9.92
CA ASP A 32 -4.90 -19.24 -8.89
C ASP A 32 -4.12 -17.92 -9.07
N LEU A 33 -4.37 -16.97 -8.16
CA LEU A 33 -3.77 -15.62 -8.14
C LEU A 33 -2.70 -15.46 -7.05
N SER A 34 -2.46 -16.49 -6.24
CA SER A 34 -2.03 -16.37 -4.84
C SER A 34 -0.54 -16.11 -4.56
N GLY A 35 0.24 -15.63 -5.54
CA GLY A 35 1.69 -15.45 -5.32
C GLY A 35 2.37 -14.30 -6.05
N GLY A 36 1.90 -13.92 -7.24
CA GLY A 36 2.48 -12.80 -7.99
C GLY A 36 1.71 -11.49 -7.80
N ALA A 37 0.38 -11.57 -7.76
CA ALA A 37 -0.47 -10.40 -7.56
C ALA A 37 -0.29 -9.80 -6.16
N ASP A 38 -0.13 -10.65 -5.15
CA ASP A 38 0.04 -10.21 -3.76
C ASP A 38 1.38 -9.49 -3.55
N THR A 39 2.44 -9.90 -4.29
CA THR A 39 3.75 -9.23 -4.24
C THR A 39 3.74 -7.88 -4.96
N ASP A 40 3.13 -7.79 -6.15
CA ASP A 40 2.98 -6.52 -6.87
C ASP A 40 2.08 -5.54 -6.10
N GLN A 41 1.01 -6.05 -5.49
CA GLN A 41 0.11 -5.26 -4.65
C GLN A 41 0.82 -4.79 -3.38
N LEU A 42 1.59 -5.66 -2.70
CA LEU A 42 2.40 -5.28 -1.55
C LEU A 42 3.41 -4.18 -1.91
N ALA A 43 4.09 -4.31 -3.04
CA ALA A 43 5.03 -3.29 -3.52
C ALA A 43 4.35 -1.94 -3.80
N SER A 44 3.14 -1.95 -4.38
CA SER A 44 2.33 -0.75 -4.60
C SER A 44 1.93 -0.09 -3.29
N VAL A 45 1.38 -0.85 -2.34
CA VAL A 45 0.95 -0.32 -1.04
C VAL A 45 2.14 0.21 -0.25
N LEU A 46 3.30 -0.44 -0.31
CA LEU A 46 4.54 0.05 0.31
C LEU A 46 5.03 1.36 -0.33
N ALA A 47 4.87 1.53 -1.64
CA ALA A 47 5.21 2.79 -2.31
C ALA A 47 4.28 3.93 -1.88
N GLU A 48 2.97 3.67 -1.78
CA GLU A 48 1.98 4.64 -1.28
C GLU A 48 2.24 5.01 0.18
N LEU A 49 2.53 4.02 1.03
CA LEU A 49 2.88 4.22 2.44
C LEU A 49 4.09 5.14 2.60
N ARG A 50 5.15 4.90 1.81
CA ARG A 50 6.35 5.76 1.80
C ARG A 50 6.03 7.18 1.34
N SER A 51 5.15 7.34 0.35
CA SER A 51 4.72 8.67 -0.12
C SER A 51 3.99 9.46 0.98
N GLU A 52 3.04 8.83 1.69
CA GLU A 52 2.32 9.50 2.77
C GLU A 52 3.21 9.80 3.98
N LEU A 53 4.16 8.91 4.30
CA LEU A 53 5.17 9.20 5.33
C LEU A 53 6.07 10.38 4.95
N ALA A 54 6.51 10.49 3.70
CA ALA A 54 7.26 11.65 3.22
C ALA A 54 6.43 12.94 3.28
N ARG A 55 5.12 12.85 3.02
CA ARG A 55 4.21 13.98 3.17
C ARG A 55 4.04 14.41 4.64
N LEU A 56 3.91 13.44 5.55
CA LEU A 56 3.89 13.70 6.98
C LEU A 56 5.20 14.36 7.44
N ARG A 57 6.34 13.88 6.94
CA ARG A 57 7.67 14.45 7.23
C ARG A 57 7.77 15.93 6.86
N ALA A 58 7.22 16.31 5.70
CA ALA A 58 7.16 17.70 5.26
C ALA A 58 6.26 18.56 6.16
N GLN A 59 5.13 18.01 6.61
CA GLN A 59 4.20 18.69 7.53
C GLN A 59 4.79 18.85 8.94
N LEU A 60 5.61 17.89 9.37
CA LEU A 60 6.36 17.93 10.63
C LEU A 60 7.61 18.82 10.58
N GLY A 61 7.84 19.60 9.52
CA GLY A 61 9.02 20.47 9.40
C GLY A 61 9.23 21.49 10.54
N ALA A 62 8.20 21.73 11.37
CA ALA A 62 8.27 22.54 12.58
C ALA A 62 8.60 21.75 13.88
N ALA A 63 8.65 20.41 13.82
CA ALA A 63 8.88 19.50 14.94
C ALA A 63 10.03 18.50 14.60
N PRO A 64 11.30 18.90 14.79
CA PRO A 64 12.47 18.15 14.30
C PRO A 64 12.58 16.73 14.86
N ASP A 65 12.21 16.50 16.12
CA ASP A 65 12.26 15.17 16.75
C ASP A 65 11.25 14.19 16.13
N SER A 66 10.04 14.65 15.82
CA SER A 66 9.02 13.83 15.15
C SER A 66 9.38 13.56 13.69
N ALA A 67 10.12 14.48 13.08
CA ALA A 67 10.62 14.36 11.73
C ALA A 67 11.69 13.25 11.61
N ALA A 68 12.65 13.22 12.54
CA ALA A 68 13.66 12.16 12.59
C ALA A 68 13.02 10.76 12.79
N ASP A 69 12.02 10.66 13.67
CA ASP A 69 11.28 9.40 13.85
C ASP A 69 10.55 8.92 12.58
N VAL A 70 10.08 9.84 11.72
CA VAL A 70 9.49 9.47 10.42
C VAL A 70 10.56 8.97 9.46
N ASP A 71 11.72 9.62 9.43
CA ASP A 71 12.85 9.22 8.59
C ASP A 71 13.30 7.79 8.96
N ASP A 72 13.34 7.47 10.26
CA ASP A 72 13.62 6.11 10.75
C ASP A 72 12.60 5.06 10.26
N VAL A 73 11.31 5.40 10.15
CA VAL A 73 10.29 4.48 9.60
C VAL A 73 10.44 4.34 8.09
N LEU A 74 10.75 5.43 7.39
CA LEU A 74 10.99 5.43 5.95
C LEU A 74 12.18 4.56 5.57
N ASP A 75 13.27 4.65 6.32
CA ASP A 75 14.48 3.85 6.08
C ASP A 75 14.19 2.35 6.23
N GLU A 76 13.40 1.96 7.22
CA GLU A 76 13.02 0.56 7.47
C GLU A 76 12.10 0.00 6.36
N LEU A 77 11.23 0.85 5.78
CA LEU A 77 10.36 0.49 4.67
C LEU A 77 11.05 0.61 3.28
N ALA A 78 12.25 1.18 3.22
CA ALA A 78 13.01 1.33 1.98
C ALA A 78 13.84 0.08 1.64
N ASP A 79 14.02 -0.83 2.60
CA ASP A 79 14.70 -2.11 2.38
C ASP A 79 13.95 -2.94 1.31
N PRO A 80 14.65 -3.65 0.40
CA PRO A 80 14.02 -4.63 -0.49
C PRO A 80 13.25 -5.74 0.24
N ASP A 81 13.59 -6.06 1.49
CA ASP A 81 12.86 -6.99 2.36
C ASP A 81 12.53 -6.30 3.70
N PRO A 82 11.52 -5.41 3.72
CA PRO A 82 11.26 -4.57 4.89
C PRO A 82 10.60 -5.37 6.03
N ASP A 83 11.09 -5.19 7.25
CA ASP A 83 10.47 -5.76 8.46
C ASP A 83 9.19 -4.99 8.81
N ILE A 84 8.06 -5.44 8.23
CA ILE A 84 6.74 -4.84 8.44
C ILE A 84 6.34 -4.79 9.92
N PRO A 85 6.51 -5.86 10.74
CA PRO A 85 6.27 -5.79 12.18
C PRO A 85 7.07 -4.69 12.90
N ALA A 86 8.36 -4.55 12.58
CA ALA A 86 9.23 -3.55 13.20
C ALA A 86 8.84 -2.13 12.78
N ALA A 87 8.63 -1.90 11.47
CA ALA A 87 8.16 -0.61 10.93
C ALA A 87 6.80 -0.21 11.53
N THR A 88 5.88 -1.16 11.68
CA THR A 88 4.58 -0.92 12.34
C THR A 88 4.75 -0.49 13.79
N THR A 89 5.59 -1.21 14.54
CA THR A 89 5.86 -0.89 15.95
C THR A 89 6.49 0.50 16.10
N ARG A 90 7.39 0.87 15.20
CA ARG A 90 8.04 2.17 15.17
C ARG A 90 7.03 3.28 14.83
N TRP A 91 6.19 3.08 13.82
CA TRP A 91 5.07 3.97 13.49
C TRP A 91 4.14 4.21 14.67
N GLU A 92 3.74 3.16 15.40
CA GLU A 92 2.85 3.32 16.56
C GLU A 92 3.47 4.17 17.67
N ARG A 93 4.77 4.04 17.91
CA ARG A 93 5.49 4.88 18.87
C ARG A 93 5.52 6.34 18.40
N LEU A 94 5.82 6.56 17.12
CA LEU A 94 5.80 7.89 16.50
C LEU A 94 4.40 8.52 16.60
N ARG A 95 3.34 7.80 16.23
CA ARG A 95 1.96 8.30 16.25
C ARG A 95 1.56 8.84 17.62
N ARG A 96 2.05 8.23 18.70
CA ARG A 96 1.82 8.68 20.09
C ARG A 96 2.61 9.95 20.45
N ARG A 97 3.71 10.24 19.74
CA ARG A 97 4.57 11.41 19.92
C ARG A 97 4.17 12.59 19.04
N ILE A 98 3.43 12.35 17.95
CA ILE A 98 2.89 13.42 17.09
C ILE A 98 1.98 14.33 17.94
N PRO A 99 2.19 15.66 17.95
CA PRO A 99 1.34 16.60 18.68
C PRO A 99 -0.14 16.47 18.31
N GLU A 100 -1.06 16.56 19.28
CA GLU A 100 -2.52 16.49 19.04
C GLU A 100 -3.04 17.33 17.87
N PRO A 101 -2.59 18.59 17.65
CA PRO A 101 -3.02 19.40 16.51
C PRO A 101 -2.72 18.75 15.15
N LEU A 102 -1.74 17.86 15.10
CA LEU A 102 -1.32 17.12 13.90
C LEU A 102 -1.90 15.70 13.85
N GLN A 103 -2.46 15.17 14.95
CA GLN A 103 -3.01 13.80 14.98
C GLN A 103 -4.26 13.62 14.10
N ASN A 104 -4.98 14.71 13.78
CA ASN A 104 -6.19 14.70 12.96
C ASN A 104 -5.91 14.91 11.45
N LEU A 105 -4.66 14.88 11.03
CA LEU A 105 -4.31 15.02 9.62
C LEU A 105 -4.81 13.80 8.84
N ASP A 106 -5.47 14.02 7.69
CA ASP A 106 -5.89 12.96 6.77
C ASP A 106 -4.73 12.03 6.41
N THR A 107 -3.50 12.56 6.30
CA THR A 107 -2.27 11.81 6.08
C THR A 107 -2.03 10.72 7.15
N ILE A 108 -2.32 10.98 8.44
CA ILE A 108 -2.14 9.97 9.50
C ILE A 108 -3.17 8.84 9.36
N GLN A 109 -4.41 9.18 9.01
CA GLN A 109 -5.44 8.16 8.78
C GLN A 109 -5.11 7.30 7.56
N GLN A 110 -4.60 7.92 6.49
CA GLN A 110 -4.12 7.18 5.31
C GLN A 110 -2.95 6.26 5.64
N ILE A 111 -1.96 6.71 6.42
CA ILE A 111 -0.83 5.86 6.85
C ILE A 111 -1.31 4.66 7.66
N VAL A 112 -2.27 4.84 8.58
CA VAL A 112 -2.83 3.73 9.36
C VAL A 112 -3.52 2.71 8.45
N GLY A 113 -4.37 3.16 7.52
CA GLY A 113 -5.05 2.27 6.58
C GLY A 113 -4.08 1.51 5.67
N LEU A 114 -3.03 2.19 5.18
CA LEU A 114 -1.99 1.57 4.37
C LEU A 114 -1.20 0.53 5.17
N LEU A 115 -0.82 0.81 6.43
CA LEU A 115 -0.14 -0.16 7.29
C LEU A 115 -0.99 -1.40 7.58
N GLU A 116 -2.29 -1.25 7.81
CA GLU A 116 -3.20 -2.38 7.96
C GLU A 116 -3.27 -3.23 6.68
N GLN A 117 -3.29 -2.58 5.52
CA GLN A 117 -3.26 -3.26 4.23
C GLN A 117 -1.94 -4.00 3.98
N VAL A 118 -0.79 -3.38 4.26
CA VAL A 118 0.53 -4.03 4.17
C VAL A 118 0.57 -5.26 5.07
N ARG A 119 0.08 -5.16 6.31
CA ARG A 119 0.04 -6.29 7.25
C ARG A 119 -0.85 -7.44 6.79
N GLY A 120 -1.96 -7.14 6.14
CA GLY A 120 -2.85 -8.18 5.59
C GLY A 120 -2.29 -8.86 4.33
N LEU A 121 -1.39 -8.20 3.61
CA LEU A 121 -0.72 -8.75 2.42
C LEU A 121 0.58 -9.49 2.75
N ALA A 122 1.23 -9.14 3.87
CA ALA A 122 2.46 -9.75 4.33
C ALA A 122 2.25 -10.97 5.28
N SER A 123 0.99 -11.31 5.60
CA SER A 123 0.59 -12.37 6.54
C SER A 123 0.33 -13.72 5.88
#